data_AF-A0A2S9S003-F1
#
_entry.id   AF-A0A2S9S003-F1
#
_cell.length_a   1.000
_cell.length_b   1.000
_cell.length_c   1.000
_cell.angle_alpha   90.00
_cell.angle_beta   90.00
_cell.angle_gamma   90.00
#
_symmetry.space_group_name_H-M   'P 1'
#
loop_
_entity.id
_entity.type
_entity.pdbx_description
1 polymer ?
#
loop_
_entity_poly.entity_id
_entity_poly.type
_entity_poly.pdbx_seq_one_letter_code
_entity_poly.pdbx_strand_id
1 'polypeptide(L)'
;MAFDYQTFRQAFPYFQREDAVVYLDNAATALKPQVLIDRTAEFYASAGSVHRSQYDAAQTAQYEQARTQVKEWVNAEDKRTVIWTSGTTHAINLVANGLMPQLNAEDEILISQADHHANFVTWHET
;
A
#
# COMPACT_ATOMS: atom_id res chain seq x y z
N MET A 1 -12.96 12.77 -21.98
CA MET A 1 -14.14 12.93 -21.11
C MET A 1 -13.72 13.74 -19.89
N ALA A 2 -14.59 14.63 -19.39
CA ALA A 2 -14.33 15.33 -18.14
C ALA A 2 -14.61 14.41 -16.95
N PHE A 3 -13.90 14.63 -15.84
CA PHE A 3 -14.14 13.92 -14.58
C PHE A 3 -15.48 14.38 -13.97
N ASP A 4 -16.33 13.43 -13.59
CA ASP A 4 -17.58 13.68 -12.86
C ASP A 4 -17.46 13.24 -11.40
N TYR A 5 -17.36 14.22 -10.51
CA TYR A 5 -17.21 13.97 -9.08
C TYR A 5 -18.49 13.40 -8.44
N GLN A 6 -19.68 13.69 -8.99
CA GLN A 6 -20.94 13.22 -8.41
C GLN A 6 -21.06 11.71 -8.59
N THR A 7 -20.80 11.23 -9.81
CA THR A 7 -20.71 9.79 -10.10
C THR A 7 -19.58 9.14 -9.31
N PHE A 8 -18.39 9.74 -9.24
CA PHE A 8 -17.27 9.18 -8.46
C PHE A 8 -17.62 9.05 -6.97
N ARG A 9 -18.27 10.05 -6.37
CA ARG A 9 -18.68 10.05 -4.95
C ARG A 9 -19.62 8.89 -4.64
N GLN A 10 -20.46 8.46 -5.59
CA GLN A 10 -21.39 7.36 -5.38
C GLN A 10 -20.69 6.02 -5.13
N ALA A 11 -19.44 5.86 -5.58
CA ALA A 11 -18.65 4.65 -5.36
C ALA A 11 -18.24 4.44 -3.88
N PHE A 12 -18.45 5.43 -3.00
CA PHE A 12 -18.00 5.39 -1.60
C PHE A 12 -19.20 5.21 -0.66
N PRO A 13 -19.38 4.02 -0.05
CA PRO A 13 -20.54 3.72 0.79
C PRO A 13 -20.68 4.65 2.01
N TYR A 14 -19.56 5.18 2.52
CA TYR A 14 -19.56 6.15 3.60
C TYR A 14 -20.49 7.33 3.32
N PHE A 15 -20.54 7.82 2.08
CA PHE A 15 -21.35 8.98 1.69
C PHE A 15 -22.81 8.64 1.39
N GLN A 16 -23.20 7.36 1.42
CA GLN A 16 -24.60 6.93 1.26
C GLN A 16 -25.36 6.91 2.60
N ARG A 17 -24.65 7.10 3.72
CA ARG A 17 -25.24 7.17 5.04
C ARG A 17 -25.89 8.54 5.27
N GLU A 18 -27.01 8.57 5.97
CA GLU A 18 -27.69 9.83 6.35
C GLU A 18 -26.83 10.71 7.26
N ASP A 19 -25.95 10.10 8.06
CA ASP A 19 -25.05 10.78 9.00
C ASP A 19 -23.64 11.04 8.43
N ALA A 20 -23.45 10.88 7.13
CA ALA A 20 -22.16 11.13 6.49
C ALA A 20 -21.74 12.61 6.61
N VAL A 21 -20.57 12.87 7.19
CA VAL A 21 -20.04 14.23 7.30
C VAL A 21 -19.14 14.59 6.10
N VAL A 22 -18.81 15.87 5.99
CA VAL A 22 -17.77 16.34 5.06
C VAL A 22 -16.42 15.80 5.57
N TYR A 23 -15.85 14.86 4.83
CA TYR A 23 -14.60 14.19 5.21
C TYR A 23 -13.38 14.90 4.59
N LEU A 24 -12.72 15.76 5.38
CA LEU A 24 -11.53 16.52 4.98
C LEU A 24 -10.23 16.01 5.63
N ASP A 25 -10.13 14.70 5.85
CA ASP A 25 -8.98 14.06 6.52
C ASP A 25 -8.32 12.95 5.67
N ASN A 26 -8.38 13.09 4.34
CA ASN A 26 -7.88 12.08 3.40
C ASN A 26 -6.36 11.86 3.50
N ALA A 27 -5.61 12.84 4.04
CA ALA A 27 -4.17 12.72 4.24
C ALA A 27 -3.83 11.72 5.35
N ALA A 28 -4.69 11.54 6.35
CA ALA A 28 -4.53 10.51 7.37
C ALA A 28 -4.95 9.12 6.84
N THR A 29 -6.14 9.03 6.22
CA THR A 29 -6.58 7.82 5.51
C THR A 29 -7.66 8.14 4.49
N ALA A 30 -7.62 7.53 3.31
CA ALA A 30 -8.70 7.67 2.35
C ALA A 30 -9.90 6.80 2.71
N LEU A 31 -11.10 7.24 2.33
CA LEU A 31 -12.28 6.38 2.32
C LEU A 31 -12.13 5.28 1.26
N LYS A 32 -12.81 4.16 1.47
CA LYS A 32 -12.66 2.95 0.65
C LYS A 32 -13.86 2.88 -0.30
N PRO A 33 -13.65 2.81 -1.63
CA PRO A 33 -14.76 2.61 -2.55
C PRO A 33 -15.30 1.18 -2.42
N GLN A 34 -16.56 0.96 -2.82
CA GLN A 34 -17.25 -0.33 -2.69
C GLN A 34 -16.47 -1.48 -3.35
N VAL A 35 -15.88 -1.23 -4.52
CA VAL A 35 -15.07 -2.22 -5.25
C VAL A 35 -13.90 -2.78 -4.42
N LEU A 36 -13.28 -1.95 -3.56
CA LEU A 36 -12.20 -2.41 -2.69
C LEU A 36 -12.75 -3.30 -1.57
N ILE A 37 -13.89 -2.92 -1.00
CA ILE A 37 -14.57 -3.67 0.06
C ILE A 37 -15.00 -5.04 -0.46
N ASP A 38 -15.68 -5.07 -1.61
CA ASP A 38 -16.15 -6.30 -2.25
C ASP A 38 -14.99 -7.24 -2.54
N ARG A 39 -13.92 -6.71 -3.15
CA ARG A 39 -12.75 -7.52 -3.50
C ARG A 39 -12.03 -8.09 -2.28
N THR A 40 -11.99 -7.33 -1.19
CA THR A 40 -11.42 -7.80 0.09
C THR A 40 -12.28 -8.92 0.67
N ALA A 41 -13.61 -8.75 0.68
CA ALA A 41 -14.53 -9.76 1.17
C ALA A 41 -14.46 -11.05 0.34
N GLU A 42 -14.41 -10.94 -0.98
CA GLU A 42 -14.21 -12.07 -1.90
C GLU A 42 -12.92 -12.83 -1.61
N PHE A 43 -11.81 -12.12 -1.41
CA PHE A 43 -10.52 -12.73 -1.10
C PHE A 43 -10.51 -13.47 0.24
N TYR A 44 -11.20 -12.95 1.26
CA TYR A 44 -11.32 -13.67 2.54
C TYR A 44 -12.33 -14.82 2.50
N ALA A 45 -13.27 -14.80 1.56
CA ALA A 45 -14.21 -15.88 1.35
C ALA A 45 -13.63 -17.04 0.51
N SER A 46 -12.43 -16.88 -0.08
CA SER A 46 -11.77 -17.93 -0.84
C SER A 46 -10.91 -18.86 0.04
N ALA A 47 -10.60 -20.05 -0.49
CA ALA A 47 -9.89 -21.09 0.24
C ALA A 47 -8.42 -21.20 -0.21
N GLY A 48 -7.51 -21.34 0.76
CA GLY A 48 -6.10 -21.59 0.50
C GLY A 48 -5.20 -20.42 0.86
N SER A 49 -3.92 -20.61 0.60
CA SER A 49 -2.89 -19.60 0.79
C SER A 49 -2.13 -19.41 -0.51
N VAL A 50 -1.89 -18.16 -0.87
CA VAL A 50 -1.07 -17.74 -2.02
C VAL A 50 0.25 -18.54 -2.04
N HIS A 51 0.64 -19.03 -3.21
CA HIS A 51 1.87 -19.80 -3.48
C HIS A 51 2.01 -21.18 -2.81
N ARG A 52 1.10 -21.61 -1.92
CA ARG A 52 1.26 -22.89 -1.19
C ARG A 52 0.10 -23.87 -1.34
N SER A 53 -1.07 -23.41 -1.79
CA SER A 53 -2.24 -24.28 -1.97
C SER A 53 -2.41 -24.69 -3.44
N GLN A 54 -2.63 -26.00 -3.67
CA GLN A 54 -2.99 -26.52 -5.00
C GLN A 54 -4.41 -26.12 -5.43
N TYR A 55 -5.28 -25.77 -4.48
CA TYR A 55 -6.66 -25.34 -4.73
C TYR A 55 -6.76 -23.86 -5.15
N ASP A 56 -5.62 -23.17 -5.27
CA ASP A 56 -5.60 -21.70 -5.16
C ASP A 56 -4.71 -20.99 -6.18
N ALA A 57 -4.56 -21.61 -7.36
CA ALA A 57 -3.82 -21.05 -8.48
C ALA A 57 -4.38 -19.68 -8.91
N ALA A 58 -5.70 -19.48 -8.82
CA ALA A 58 -6.35 -18.22 -9.15
C ALA A 58 -5.95 -17.08 -8.19
N GLN A 59 -5.92 -17.31 -6.88
CA GLN A 59 -5.47 -16.30 -5.91
C GLN A 59 -3.99 -15.95 -6.12
N THR A 60 -3.15 -16.96 -6.38
CA THR A 60 -1.74 -16.73 -6.69
C THR A 60 -1.57 -15.87 -7.94
N ALA A 61 -2.33 -16.17 -9.00
CA ALA A 61 -2.31 -15.37 -10.23
C ALA A 61 -2.77 -13.93 -9.98
N GLN A 62 -3.84 -13.72 -9.21
CA GLN A 62 -4.37 -12.39 -8.87
C GLN A 62 -3.39 -11.58 -8.01
N TYR A 63 -2.73 -12.22 -7.05
CA TYR A 63 -1.71 -11.59 -6.21
C TYR A 63 -0.49 -11.13 -7.03
N GLU A 64 -0.01 -11.98 -7.95
CA GLU A 64 1.09 -11.65 -8.85
C GLU A 64 0.68 -10.64 -9.94
N GLN A 65 -0.58 -10.64 -10.35
CA GLN A 65 -1.14 -9.63 -11.24
C GLN A 65 -1.17 -8.27 -10.54
N ALA A 66 -1.58 -8.19 -9.28
CA ALA A 66 -1.53 -6.95 -8.50
C ALA A 66 -0.09 -6.41 -8.41
N ARG A 67 0.92 -7.29 -8.26
CA ARG A 67 2.34 -6.90 -8.26
C ARG A 67 2.76 -6.31 -9.60
N THR A 68 2.29 -6.92 -10.70
CA THR A 68 2.56 -6.45 -12.06
C THR A 68 1.91 -5.08 -12.31
N GLN A 69 0.67 -4.88 -11.87
CA GLN A 69 -0.02 -3.59 -11.97
C GLN A 69 0.72 -2.50 -11.18
N VAL A 70 1.19 -2.78 -9.97
CA VAL A 70 2.00 -1.83 -9.20
C VAL A 70 3.30 -1.50 -9.91
N LYS A 71 4.01 -2.51 -10.45
CA LYS A 71 5.22 -2.30 -11.25
C LYS A 71 4.97 -1.35 -12.42
N GLU A 72 3.86 -1.52 -13.14
CA GLU A 72 3.49 -0.64 -14.25
C GLU A 72 3.13 0.76 -13.77
N TRP A 73 2.35 0.86 -12.68
CA TRP A 73 1.90 2.12 -12.12
C TRP A 73 3.05 3.02 -11.66
N VAL A 74 4.07 2.45 -11.00
CA VAL A 74 5.26 3.19 -10.53
C VAL A 74 6.41 3.15 -11.53
N ASN A 75 6.22 2.53 -12.70
CA ASN A 75 7.23 2.33 -13.73
C ASN A 75 8.55 1.71 -13.21
N ALA A 76 8.44 0.68 -12.37
CA ALA A 76 9.60 -0.09 -11.89
C ALA A 76 10.19 -0.95 -13.02
N GLU A 77 11.46 -1.34 -12.92
CA GLU A 77 12.13 -2.15 -13.96
C GLU A 77 11.58 -3.58 -14.05
N ASP A 78 11.23 -4.19 -12.91
CA ASP A 78 10.81 -5.58 -12.79
C ASP A 78 9.79 -5.71 -11.65
N LYS A 79 8.82 -6.62 -11.78
CA LYS A 79 7.85 -6.86 -10.71
C LYS A 79 8.51 -7.40 -9.44
N ARG A 80 9.67 -8.05 -9.54
CA ARG A 80 10.43 -8.61 -8.40
C ARG A 80 10.98 -7.54 -7.46
N THR A 81 11.09 -6.28 -7.91
CA THR A 81 11.50 -5.16 -7.04
C THR A 81 10.33 -4.55 -6.26
N VAL A 82 9.09 -4.94 -6.57
CA VAL A 82 7.90 -4.55 -5.81
C VAL A 82 7.77 -5.50 -4.62
N ILE A 83 8.07 -5.02 -3.41
CA ILE A 83 7.96 -5.80 -2.18
C ILE A 83 6.71 -5.38 -1.41
N TRP A 84 5.87 -6.36 -1.06
CA TRP A 84 4.68 -6.10 -0.25
C TRP A 84 5.06 -5.91 1.21
N THR A 85 4.63 -4.81 1.78
CA THR A 85 4.80 -4.48 3.20
C THR A 85 3.44 -4.07 3.77
N SER A 86 3.34 -3.97 5.10
CA SER A 86 2.11 -3.53 5.77
C SER A 86 1.85 -2.02 5.62
N GLY A 87 2.82 -1.25 5.11
CA GLY A 87 2.72 0.19 4.88
C GLY A 87 4.08 0.86 4.79
N THR A 88 4.09 2.17 4.56
CA THR A 88 5.31 2.97 4.33
C THR A 88 6.32 2.86 5.48
N THR A 89 5.88 2.88 6.73
CA THR A 89 6.78 2.73 7.89
C THR A 89 7.55 1.41 7.87
N HIS A 90 6.88 0.30 7.58
CA HIS A 90 7.53 -1.01 7.48
C HIS A 90 8.46 -1.07 6.27
N ALA A 91 8.07 -0.48 5.12
CA ALA A 91 8.95 -0.41 3.95
C ALA A 91 10.27 0.32 4.22
N ILE A 92 10.21 1.48 4.90
CA ILE A 92 11.41 2.25 5.26
C ILE A 92 12.28 1.46 6.23
N ASN A 93 11.69 0.84 7.25
CA ASN A 93 12.41 -0.01 8.20
C ASN A 93 13.06 -1.23 7.53
N LEU A 94 12.40 -1.85 6.56
CA LEU A 94 12.97 -2.97 5.81
C LEU A 94 14.25 -2.55 5.08
N VAL A 95 14.24 -1.37 4.45
CA VAL A 95 15.41 -0.82 3.77
C VAL A 95 16.52 -0.47 4.77
N ALA A 96 16.20 0.25 5.85
CA ALA A 96 17.18 0.65 6.85
C ALA A 96 17.89 -0.55 7.47
N ASN A 97 17.14 -1.55 7.93
CA ASN A 97 17.70 -2.78 8.50
C ASN A 97 18.51 -3.60 7.47
N GLY A 98 18.12 -3.57 6.20
CA GLY A 98 18.85 -4.26 5.13
C GLY A 98 20.17 -3.57 4.74
N LEU A 99 20.24 -2.25 4.90
CA LEU A 99 21.44 -1.45 4.62
C LEU A 99 22.39 -1.35 5.82
N MET A 100 21.90 -1.52 7.04
CA MET A 100 22.67 -1.36 8.27
C MET A 100 24.04 -2.08 8.26
N PRO A 101 24.20 -3.33 7.75
CA PRO A 101 25.51 -3.98 7.68
C PRO A 101 26.52 -3.34 6.71
N GLN A 102 26.07 -2.41 5.85
CA GLN A 102 26.88 -1.72 4.85
C GLN A 102 27.26 -0.30 5.28
N LEU A 103 26.68 0.20 6.37
CA LEU A 103 26.94 1.54 6.92
C LEU A 103 28.09 1.50 7.91
N ASN A 104 28.88 2.56 7.93
CA ASN A 104 30.02 2.76 8.82
C ASN A 104 29.83 4.03 9.66
N ALA A 105 30.64 4.18 10.70
CA ALA A 105 30.54 5.32 11.62
C ALA A 105 30.78 6.69 10.98
N GLU A 106 31.47 6.73 9.84
CA GLU A 106 31.77 7.96 9.10
C GLU A 106 30.76 8.24 7.98
N ASP A 107 29.78 7.35 7.75
CA ASP A 107 28.74 7.56 6.75
C ASP A 107 27.66 8.50 7.29
N GLU A 108 27.13 9.35 6.41
CA GLU A 108 26.07 10.30 6.75
C GLU A 108 24.76 9.90 6.05
N ILE A 109 23.66 9.91 6.82
CA ILE A 109 22.31 9.73 6.30
C ILE A 109 21.63 11.10 6.22
N LEU A 110 21.29 11.53 5.01
CA LEU A 110 20.63 12.81 4.76
C LEU A 110 19.11 12.65 4.73
N ILE A 111 18.42 13.41 5.57
CA ILE A 111 16.96 13.49 5.63
C ILE A 111 16.48 14.95 5.63
N SER A 112 15.20 15.18 5.36
CA SER A 112 14.58 16.50 5.35
C SER A 112 13.95 16.83 6.70
N GLN A 113 13.92 18.11 7.08
CA GLN A 113 13.16 18.57 8.26
C GLN A 113 11.64 18.39 8.10
N ALA A 114 11.16 18.25 6.86
CA ALA A 114 9.74 18.02 6.58
C ALA A 114 9.36 16.54 6.60
N ASP A 115 10.30 15.62 6.85
CA ASP A 115 10.02 14.19 6.84
C ASP A 115 9.05 13.79 7.95
N HIS A 116 8.11 12.91 7.62
CA HIS A 116 7.23 12.29 8.60
C HIS A 116 8.05 11.41 9.57
N HIS A 117 7.60 11.27 10.82
CA HIS A 117 8.33 10.49 11.84
C HIS A 117 8.72 9.06 11.39
N ALA A 118 7.91 8.42 10.54
CA ALA A 118 8.22 7.12 9.95
C ALA A 118 9.55 7.07 9.17
N ASN A 119 9.97 8.20 8.58
CA ASN A 119 11.23 8.35 7.87
C ASN A 119 12.33 9.04 8.71
N PHE A 120 12.03 9.50 9.92
CA PHE A 120 13.02 10.11 10.82
C PHE A 120 13.49 9.12 11.89
N VAL A 121 12.56 8.55 12.66
CA VAL A 121 12.87 7.66 13.80
C VAL A 121 13.65 6.43 13.36
N THR A 122 13.31 5.90 12.18
CA THR A 122 13.94 4.71 11.61
C THR A 122 15.47 4.84 11.49
N TRP A 123 16.00 6.05 11.24
CA TRP A 123 17.45 6.26 11.09
C TRP A 123 18.12 6.74 12.38
N HIS A 124 17.34 7.09 13.39
CA HIS A 124 17.85 7.53 14.70
C HIS A 124 17.97 6.36 15.68
N GLU A 125 17.08 5.37 15.58
CA GLU A 125 17.03 4.20 16.48
C GLU A 125 17.81 2.99 15.95
N THR A 126 18.30 3.02 14.70
CA THR A 126 19.19 2.00 14.12
C THR A 126 20.63 2.15 14.57
#